data_AF-A0A8S0PUG4-F1
#
_entry.id   AF-A0A8S0PUG4-F1
#
_cell.length_a   1.000
_cell.length_b   1.000
_cell.length_c   1.000
_cell.angle_alpha   90.00
_cell.angle_beta   90.00
_cell.angle_gamma   90.00
#
_symmetry.space_group_name_H-M   'P 1'
#
loop_
_entity.id
_entity.type
_entity.pdbx_description
1 polymer ?
#
loop_
_entity_poly.entity_id
_entity_poly.type
_entity_poly.pdbx_seq_one_letter_code
_entity_poly.pdbx_strand_id
1 'polypeptide(L)'
;MSRPTAPPQPNEEAQAPSASSLMAIIALILRIITWVCLIISTIIIVTTTATIIGTYQTIEIHFNDIIAYRYVLVVNVLGLVYTKLQLPSSIRLVISGNPLWKSPGFLMYDFLGDKILLSLLATGVGAAFGATLDLKKNLDDLDDILQENYNNTALSLIRVKLDDFFSKAYVSAGFLLIALLTSVISSVISSLDLTKKTY
;
A
#
# COMPACT_ATOMS: atom_id res chain seq x y z
N MET A 1 44.45 58.16 -18.50
CA MET A 1 43.27 57.92 -17.63
C MET A 1 42.66 56.60 -18.04
N SER A 2 43.07 55.51 -17.38
CA SER A 2 42.61 54.14 -17.62
C SER A 2 41.36 53.86 -16.81
N ARG A 3 40.30 53.42 -17.49
CA ARG A 3 38.99 53.06 -16.92
C ARG A 3 39.12 51.75 -16.13
N PRO A 4 38.66 51.65 -14.87
CA PRO A 4 38.67 50.37 -14.15
C PRO A 4 37.62 49.44 -14.77
N THR A 5 38.05 48.28 -15.26
CA THR A 5 37.18 47.18 -15.69
C THR A 5 36.57 46.51 -14.46
N ALA A 6 35.25 46.38 -14.45
CA ALA A 6 34.51 45.64 -13.43
C ALA A 6 34.91 44.15 -13.43
N PRO A 7 34.97 43.48 -12.26
CA PRO A 7 35.28 42.06 -12.18
C PRO A 7 34.12 41.21 -12.78
N PRO A 8 34.44 40.08 -13.42
CA PRO A 8 33.44 39.17 -13.96
C PRO A 8 32.59 38.57 -12.83
N GLN A 9 31.27 38.56 -13.05
CA GLN A 9 30.30 37.89 -12.17
C GLN A 9 30.66 36.39 -12.07
N PRO A 10 30.75 35.82 -10.85
CA PRO A 10 30.96 34.38 -10.70
C PRO A 10 29.76 33.64 -11.28
N ASN A 11 30.10 32.58 -12.00
CA ASN A 11 29.22 31.74 -12.77
C ASN A 11 27.99 31.29 -11.99
N GLU A 12 26.90 31.21 -12.73
CA GLU A 12 25.68 30.44 -12.47
C GLU A 12 26.07 28.97 -12.21
N GLU A 13 26.54 28.68 -10.99
CA GLU A 13 26.72 27.31 -10.52
C GLU A 13 25.35 26.65 -10.48
N ALA A 14 25.18 25.66 -11.35
CA ALA A 14 24.06 24.73 -11.32
C ALA A 14 23.89 24.21 -9.88
N GLN A 15 22.92 24.80 -9.18
CA GLN A 15 22.68 24.56 -7.77
C GLN A 15 22.35 23.08 -7.57
N ALA A 16 23.30 22.33 -7.03
CA ALA A 16 23.07 20.95 -6.64
C ALA A 16 21.84 20.90 -5.70
N PRO A 17 20.92 19.95 -5.89
CA PRO A 17 19.71 19.88 -5.06
C PRO A 17 20.12 19.77 -3.60
N SER A 18 19.67 20.72 -2.78
CA SER A 18 19.87 20.67 -1.33
C SER A 18 19.33 19.34 -0.78
N ALA A 19 19.96 18.77 0.25
CA ALA A 19 19.57 17.47 0.81
C ALA A 19 18.07 17.38 1.17
N SER A 20 17.43 18.50 1.52
CA SER A 20 15.98 18.58 1.77
C SER A 20 15.13 18.36 0.51
N SER A 21 15.58 18.84 -0.65
CA SER A 21 14.91 18.66 -1.94
C SER A 21 14.95 17.20 -2.38
N LEU A 22 16.09 16.52 -2.17
CA LEU A 22 16.24 15.10 -2.48
C LEU A 22 15.34 14.21 -1.61
N MET A 23 15.26 14.50 -0.30
CA MET A 23 14.37 13.78 0.62
C MET A 23 12.89 13.95 0.24
N ALA A 24 12.49 15.15 -0.18
CA ALA A 24 11.13 15.42 -0.65
C ALA A 24 10.79 14.66 -1.94
N ILE A 25 11.73 14.57 -2.89
CA ILE A 25 11.56 13.80 -4.13
C ILE A 25 11.41 12.30 -3.81
N ILE A 26 12.27 11.75 -2.95
CA ILE A 26 12.19 10.33 -2.55
C ILE A 26 10.86 10.04 -1.84
N ALA A 27 10.42 10.92 -0.92
CA ALA A 27 9.13 10.77 -0.25
C ALA A 27 7.95 10.79 -1.25
N LEU A 28 8.01 11.67 -2.27
CA LEU A 28 7.01 11.72 -3.34
C LEU A 28 6.96 10.42 -4.14
N ILE A 29 8.12 9.89 -4.56
CA ILE A 29 8.21 8.62 -5.31
C ILE A 29 7.61 7.48 -4.47
N LEU A 30 7.96 7.39 -3.18
CA LEU A 30 7.41 6.36 -2.29
C LEU A 30 5.89 6.46 -2.15
N ARG A 31 5.32 7.66 -2.09
CA ARG A 31 3.86 7.88 -2.04
C ARG A 31 3.18 7.44 -3.34
N ILE A 32 3.81 7.68 -4.49
CA ILE A 32 3.31 7.20 -5.79
C ILE A 32 3.34 5.67 -5.84
N ILE A 33 4.43 5.05 -5.41
CA ILE A 33 4.55 3.58 -5.35
C ILE A 33 3.47 3.01 -4.41
N THR A 34 3.30 3.58 -3.22
CA THR A 34 2.26 3.18 -2.26
C THR A 34 0.88 3.22 -2.93
N TRP A 35 0.57 4.32 -3.61
CA TRP A 35 -0.72 4.51 -4.28
C TRP A 35 -0.96 3.47 -5.40
N VAL A 36 0.03 3.23 -6.25
CA VAL A 36 -0.05 2.24 -7.32
C VAL A 36 -0.22 0.82 -6.76
N CYS A 37 0.57 0.45 -5.74
CA CYS A 37 0.46 -0.85 -5.08
C CYS A 37 -0.92 -1.06 -4.44
N LEU A 38 -1.49 -0.03 -3.80
CA LEU A 38 -2.85 -0.10 -3.25
C LEU A 38 -3.91 -0.29 -4.35
N ILE A 39 -3.77 0.37 -5.50
CA ILE A 39 -4.67 0.17 -6.65
C ILE A 39 -4.59 -1.28 -7.13
N ILE A 40 -3.38 -1.79 -7.36
CA ILE A 40 -3.17 -3.16 -7.84
C ILE A 40 -3.76 -4.16 -6.84
N SER A 41 -3.45 -4.01 -5.55
CA SER A 41 -4.01 -4.85 -4.49
C SER A 41 -5.55 -4.83 -4.49
N THR A 42 -6.16 -3.64 -4.63
CA THR A 42 -7.62 -3.46 -4.69
C THR A 42 -8.23 -4.12 -5.91
N ILE A 43 -7.63 -3.95 -7.10
CA ILE A 43 -8.12 -4.57 -8.33
C ILE A 43 -8.08 -6.09 -8.20
N ILE A 44 -6.96 -6.65 -7.73
CA ILE A 44 -6.81 -8.10 -7.57
C ILE A 44 -7.86 -8.63 -6.59
N ILE A 45 -8.03 -8.04 -5.40
CA ILE A 45 -8.98 -8.57 -4.41
C ILE A 45 -10.44 -8.49 -4.91
N VAL A 46 -10.83 -7.41 -5.61
CA VAL A 46 -12.19 -7.25 -6.15
C VAL A 46 -12.47 -8.20 -7.30
N THR A 47 -11.48 -8.47 -8.15
CA THR A 47 -11.61 -9.36 -9.32
C THR A 47 -11.42 -10.84 -8.98
N THR A 48 -11.01 -11.14 -7.74
CA THR A 48 -10.81 -12.52 -7.29
C THR A 48 -12.16 -13.15 -6.96
N THR A 49 -12.58 -14.08 -7.81
CA THR A 49 -13.81 -14.87 -7.70
C THR A 49 -13.52 -16.35 -7.97
N ALA A 50 -14.07 -17.26 -7.19
CA ALA A 50 -13.97 -18.70 -7.40
C ALA A 50 -15.33 -19.28 -7.83
N THR A 51 -15.41 -19.79 -9.06
CA THR A 51 -16.63 -20.42 -9.57
C THR A 51 -16.57 -21.93 -9.38
N ILE A 52 -17.27 -22.46 -8.39
CA ILE A 52 -17.45 -23.90 -8.19
C ILE A 52 -18.60 -24.36 -9.08
N ILE A 53 -18.34 -25.34 -9.96
CA ILE A 53 -19.36 -25.92 -10.84
C ILE A 53 -19.74 -27.25 -10.19
N GLY A 54 -20.90 -27.30 -9.55
CA GLY A 54 -21.51 -28.53 -9.06
C GLY A 54 -22.44 -29.15 -10.09
N THR A 55 -22.83 -30.40 -9.86
CA THR A 55 -23.68 -31.20 -10.78
C THR A 55 -25.07 -30.57 -11.03
N TYR A 56 -25.56 -29.72 -10.11
CA TYR A 56 -26.89 -29.11 -10.18
C TYR A 56 -26.90 -27.58 -10.00
N GLN A 57 -25.82 -26.99 -9.46
CA GLN A 57 -25.71 -25.54 -9.23
C GLN A 57 -24.26 -25.07 -9.36
N THR A 58 -24.09 -23.89 -9.95
CA THR A 58 -22.84 -23.12 -9.92
C THR A 58 -22.85 -22.24 -8.68
N ILE A 59 -21.92 -22.47 -7.76
CA ILE A 59 -21.72 -21.64 -6.56
C ILE A 59 -20.52 -20.75 -6.83
N GLU A 60 -20.73 -19.43 -6.88
CA GLU A 60 -19.66 -18.45 -7.03
C GLU A 60 -19.28 -17.89 -5.66
N ILE A 61 -18.09 -18.24 -5.17
CA ILE A 61 -17.52 -17.66 -3.96
C ILE A 61 -16.82 -16.37 -4.34
N HIS A 62 -17.30 -15.26 -3.81
CA HIS A 62 -16.71 -13.94 -4.00
C HIS A 62 -15.78 -13.58 -2.84
N PHE A 63 -14.86 -12.64 -3.06
CA PHE A 63 -14.07 -12.04 -1.96
C PHE A 63 -14.97 -11.47 -0.86
N ASN A 64 -16.17 -11.00 -1.24
CA ASN A 64 -17.14 -10.46 -0.31
C ASN A 64 -17.73 -11.55 0.61
N ASP A 65 -17.56 -12.84 0.37
CA ASP A 65 -18.12 -13.84 1.28
C ASP A 65 -17.23 -14.08 2.51
N ILE A 66 -15.98 -13.62 2.46
CA ILE A 66 -14.99 -13.76 3.52
C ILE A 66 -14.83 -12.43 4.25
N ILE A 67 -15.20 -12.39 5.53
CA ILE A 67 -15.16 -11.17 6.37
C ILE A 67 -13.77 -10.52 6.37
N ALA A 68 -12.71 -11.31 6.41
CA ALA A 68 -11.34 -10.80 6.36
C ALA A 68 -11.05 -10.04 5.05
N TYR A 69 -11.51 -10.54 3.90
CA TYR A 69 -11.29 -9.86 2.62
C TYR A 69 -12.17 -8.61 2.46
N ARG A 70 -13.38 -8.58 3.05
CA ARG A 70 -14.15 -7.33 3.19
C ARG A 70 -13.36 -6.28 3.97
N TYR A 71 -12.77 -6.67 5.09
CA TYR A 71 -11.96 -5.78 5.91
C TYR A 71 -10.74 -5.26 5.13
N VAL A 72 -10.00 -6.14 4.45
CA VAL A 72 -8.85 -5.76 3.60
C VAL A 72 -9.25 -4.76 2.51
N LEU A 73 -10.42 -4.94 1.88
CA LEU A 73 -10.93 -3.99 0.90
C LEU A 73 -11.21 -2.62 1.53
N VAL A 74 -11.81 -2.57 2.73
CA VAL A 74 -12.03 -1.31 3.46
C VAL A 74 -10.71 -0.62 3.79
N VAL A 75 -9.71 -1.38 4.27
CA VAL A 75 -8.36 -0.88 4.53
C VAL A 75 -7.72 -0.29 3.27
N ASN A 76 -7.81 -1.00 2.14
CA ASN A 76 -7.28 -0.54 0.86
C ASN A 76 -7.94 0.78 0.40
N VAL A 77 -9.26 0.87 0.49
CA VAL A 77 -10.01 2.09 0.11
C VAL A 77 -9.63 3.27 1.00
N LEU A 78 -9.54 3.07 2.32
CA LEU A 78 -9.12 4.11 3.26
C LEU A 78 -7.69 4.58 2.96
N GLY A 79 -6.79 3.65 2.64
CA GLY A 79 -5.43 4.00 2.22
C GLY A 79 -5.38 4.79 0.92
N LEU A 80 -6.17 4.40 -0.09
CA LEU A 80 -6.25 5.14 -1.35
C LEU A 80 -6.77 6.57 -1.16
N VAL A 81 -7.80 6.75 -0.35
CA VAL A 81 -8.37 8.07 -0.03
C VAL A 81 -7.34 8.93 0.69
N TYR A 82 -6.65 8.38 1.69
CA TYR A 82 -5.64 9.11 2.46
C TYR A 82 -4.44 9.49 1.59
N THR A 83 -3.86 8.55 0.84
CA THR A 83 -2.70 8.83 -0.03
C THR A 83 -3.06 9.85 -1.11
N LYS A 84 -4.30 9.83 -1.65
CA LYS A 84 -4.78 10.89 -2.56
C LYS A 84 -4.82 12.26 -1.89
N LEU A 85 -5.24 12.34 -0.63
CA LEU A 85 -5.26 13.59 0.12
C LEU A 85 -3.84 14.12 0.39
N GLN A 86 -2.87 13.22 0.54
CA GLN A 86 -1.46 13.55 0.79
C GLN A 86 -0.66 13.95 -0.47
N LEU A 87 -1.07 13.50 -1.66
CA LEU A 87 -0.33 13.77 -2.91
C LEU A 87 -0.14 15.28 -3.20
N PRO A 88 -1.21 16.11 -3.16
CA PRO A 88 -1.08 17.54 -3.46
C PRO A 88 -0.09 18.25 -2.54
N SER A 89 -0.07 17.91 -1.24
CA SER A 89 0.82 18.52 -0.25
C SER A 89 2.29 18.25 -0.55
N SER A 90 2.62 17.01 -0.93
CA SER A 90 3.98 16.62 -1.34
C SER A 90 4.42 17.30 -2.63
N ILE A 91 3.53 17.37 -3.62
CA ILE A 91 3.85 17.97 -4.92
C ILE A 91 4.17 19.46 -4.74
N ARG A 92 3.39 20.20 -3.95
CA ARG A 92 3.70 21.63 -3.72
C ARG A 92 4.99 21.81 -2.93
N LEU A 93 5.30 20.94 -1.97
CA LEU A 93 6.56 21.00 -1.25
C LEU A 93 7.77 20.86 -2.21
N VAL A 94 7.67 19.94 -3.18
CA VAL A 94 8.71 19.74 -4.20
C VAL A 94 8.81 20.93 -5.16
N ILE A 95 7.68 21.49 -5.62
CA ILE A 95 7.69 22.58 -6.61
C ILE A 95 8.05 23.94 -5.99
N SER A 96 7.51 24.28 -4.83
CA SER A 96 7.62 25.62 -4.24
C SER A 96 8.68 25.73 -3.16
N GLY A 97 9.31 24.62 -2.73
CA GLY A 97 10.23 24.56 -1.59
C GLY A 97 9.59 24.92 -0.24
N ASN A 98 8.31 25.27 -0.25
CA ASN A 98 7.51 25.66 0.90
C ASN A 98 6.39 24.65 1.09
N PRO A 99 6.18 24.14 2.31
CA PRO A 99 5.06 23.25 2.60
C PRO A 99 3.74 23.93 2.27
N LEU A 100 2.83 23.18 1.65
CA LEU A 100 1.52 23.64 1.19
C LEU A 100 0.72 24.32 2.31
N TRP A 101 0.85 23.77 3.51
CA TRP A 101 0.20 24.26 4.72
C TRP A 101 1.24 24.52 5.80
N LYS A 102 1.51 25.81 6.03
CA LYS A 102 2.35 26.33 7.13
C LYS A 102 1.64 26.32 8.50
N SER A 103 0.39 25.85 8.56
CA SER A 103 -0.41 25.84 9.78
C SER A 103 0.01 24.69 10.70
N PRO A 104 0.36 24.94 11.98
CA PRO A 104 0.76 23.91 12.93
C PRO A 104 -0.21 22.74 13.05
N GLY A 105 -1.53 23.01 12.95
CA GLY A 105 -2.56 21.98 13.09
C GLY A 105 -2.60 20.97 11.96
N PHE A 106 -2.28 21.38 10.73
CA PHE A 106 -2.26 20.45 9.59
C PHE A 106 -1.05 19.51 9.64
N LEU A 107 0.10 20.00 10.10
CA LEU A 107 1.30 19.20 10.27
C LEU A 107 1.09 18.05 11.27
N MET A 108 0.34 18.35 12.34
CA MET A 108 -0.04 17.39 13.38
C MET A 108 -1.05 16.36 12.85
N TYR A 109 -1.97 16.79 11.98
CA TYR A 109 -2.92 15.92 11.29
C TYR A 109 -2.22 14.96 10.31
N ASP A 110 -1.27 15.44 9.50
CA ASP A 110 -0.52 14.61 8.55
C ASP A 110 0.32 13.54 9.29
N PHE A 111 0.92 13.91 10.43
CA PHE A 111 1.69 12.97 11.26
C PHE A 111 0.81 11.94 11.97
N LEU A 112 -0.33 12.36 12.52
CA LEU A 112 -1.28 11.44 13.16
C LEU A 112 -1.95 10.53 12.14
N GLY A 113 -2.33 11.09 10.99
CA GLY A 113 -2.89 10.36 9.85
C GLY A 113 -1.95 9.28 9.35
N ASP A 114 -0.66 9.58 9.21
CA ASP A 114 0.35 8.60 8.77
C ASP A 114 0.44 7.42 9.74
N LYS A 115 0.34 7.66 11.05
CA LYS A 115 0.36 6.59 12.07
C LYS A 115 -0.90 5.74 12.05
N ILE A 116 -2.06 6.37 11.94
CA ILE A 116 -3.36 5.66 11.86
C ILE A 116 -3.39 4.81 10.59
N LEU A 117 -3.01 5.40 9.45
CA LEU A 117 -2.93 4.69 8.18
C LEU A 117 -1.97 3.51 8.27
N LEU A 118 -0.79 3.70 8.88
CA LEU A 118 0.20 2.65 9.03
C LEU A 118 -0.34 1.48 9.86
N SER A 119 -0.99 1.78 10.97
CA SER A 119 -1.61 0.75 11.82
C SER A 119 -2.73 0.02 11.08
N LEU A 120 -3.53 0.75 10.32
CA LEU A 120 -4.61 0.19 9.50
C LEU A 120 -4.06 -0.73 8.39
N LEU A 121 -3.06 -0.30 7.62
CA LEU A 121 -2.40 -1.16 6.62
C LEU A 121 -1.76 -2.38 7.26
N ALA A 122 -1.10 -2.25 8.42
CA ALA A 122 -0.48 -3.38 9.11
C ALA A 122 -1.52 -4.43 9.52
N THR A 123 -2.66 -4.01 10.07
CA THR A 123 -3.75 -4.94 10.40
C THR A 123 -4.40 -5.53 9.15
N GLY A 124 -4.53 -4.78 8.06
CA GLY A 124 -5.01 -5.28 6.77
C GLY A 124 -4.10 -6.35 6.18
N VAL A 125 -2.78 -6.12 6.18
CA VAL A 125 -1.77 -7.12 5.77
C VAL A 125 -1.88 -8.38 6.63
N GLY A 126 -1.95 -8.22 7.96
CA GLY A 126 -2.12 -9.34 8.89
C GLY A 126 -3.40 -10.14 8.62
N ALA A 127 -4.53 -9.46 8.43
CA ALA A 127 -5.80 -10.10 8.12
C ALA A 127 -5.77 -10.82 6.75
N ALA A 128 -5.15 -10.21 5.73
CA ALA A 128 -5.04 -10.79 4.40
C ALA A 128 -4.21 -12.07 4.40
N PHE A 129 -3.01 -12.04 4.99
CA PHE A 129 -2.16 -13.23 5.07
C PHE A 129 -2.71 -14.27 6.03
N GLY A 130 -3.17 -13.86 7.22
CA GLY A 130 -3.75 -14.75 8.22
C GLY A 130 -4.93 -15.52 7.67
N ALA A 131 -5.92 -14.82 7.11
CA ALA A 131 -7.07 -15.48 6.51
C ALA A 131 -6.67 -16.42 5.37
N THR A 132 -5.82 -15.96 4.44
CA THR A 132 -5.45 -16.77 3.27
C THR A 132 -4.71 -18.06 3.67
N LEU A 133 -3.78 -17.99 4.63
CA LEU A 133 -3.03 -19.15 5.09
C LEU A 133 -3.90 -20.10 5.92
N ASP A 134 -4.74 -19.58 6.80
CA ASP A 134 -5.61 -20.40 7.65
C ASP A 134 -6.70 -21.10 6.84
N LEU A 135 -7.32 -20.39 5.89
CA LEU A 135 -8.30 -20.96 4.96
C LEU A 135 -7.67 -22.06 4.10
N LYS A 136 -6.49 -21.81 3.53
CA LYS A 136 -5.78 -22.78 2.70
C LYS A 136 -5.43 -24.05 3.48
N LYS A 137 -4.84 -23.92 4.67
CA LYS A 137 -4.48 -25.06 5.53
C LYS A 137 -5.70 -25.87 5.95
N ASN A 138 -6.77 -25.21 6.42
CA ASN A 138 -7.98 -25.92 6.82
C ASN A 138 -8.65 -26.65 5.66
N LEU A 139 -8.55 -26.13 4.43
CA LEU A 139 -9.05 -26.81 3.24
C LEU A 139 -8.18 -27.99 2.83
N ASP A 140 -6.86 -27.86 2.91
CA ASP A 140 -5.92 -28.95 2.67
C ASP A 140 -6.16 -30.10 3.68
N ASP A 141 -6.23 -29.79 4.98
CA ASP A 141 -6.49 -30.77 6.04
C ASP A 141 -7.84 -31.46 5.88
N LEU A 142 -8.89 -30.71 5.51
CA LEU A 142 -10.23 -31.28 5.31
C LEU A 142 -10.30 -32.20 4.08
N ASP A 143 -9.57 -31.87 3.00
CA ASP A 143 -9.45 -32.71 1.81
C ASP A 143 -8.79 -34.04 2.15
N ASP A 144 -7.67 -33.99 2.87
CA ASP A 144 -6.91 -35.16 3.29
C ASP A 144 -7.77 -36.09 4.18
N ILE A 145 -8.49 -35.53 5.17
CA ILE A 145 -9.37 -36.30 6.08
C ILE A 145 -10.51 -36.99 5.31
N LEU A 146 -11.13 -36.30 4.34
CA LEU A 146 -12.24 -36.86 3.57
C LEU A 146 -11.77 -37.90 2.56
N GLN A 147 -10.60 -37.69 1.97
CA GLN A 147 -10.00 -38.65 1.06
C GLN A 147 -9.60 -39.93 1.81
N GLU A 148 -8.98 -39.82 2.99
CA GLU A 148 -8.56 -40.96 3.80
C GLU A 148 -9.75 -41.77 4.35
N ASN A 149 -10.75 -41.10 4.93
CA ASN A 149 -11.85 -41.79 5.62
C ASN A 149 -12.97 -42.25 4.70
N TYR A 150 -13.25 -41.51 3.62
CA TYR A 150 -14.43 -41.71 2.78
C TYR A 150 -14.11 -41.97 1.31
N ASN A 151 -12.82 -41.97 0.91
CA ASN A 151 -12.37 -42.07 -0.48
C ASN A 151 -13.12 -41.08 -1.42
N ASN A 152 -13.43 -39.88 -0.89
CA ASN A 152 -14.24 -38.89 -1.57
C ASN A 152 -13.36 -37.82 -2.23
N THR A 153 -13.45 -37.71 -3.56
CA THR A 153 -12.66 -36.77 -4.37
C THR A 153 -13.41 -35.46 -4.66
N ALA A 154 -14.67 -35.30 -4.22
CA ALA A 154 -15.47 -34.11 -4.51
C ALA A 154 -14.86 -32.82 -3.93
N LEU A 155 -14.28 -32.90 -2.74
CA LEU A 155 -13.63 -31.74 -2.11
C LEU A 155 -12.36 -31.33 -2.86
N SER A 156 -11.58 -32.28 -3.40
CA SER A 156 -10.37 -31.99 -4.16
C SER A 156 -10.62 -31.10 -5.39
N LEU A 157 -11.77 -31.28 -6.06
CA LEU A 157 -12.17 -30.43 -7.20
C LEU A 157 -12.48 -29.00 -6.76
N ILE A 158 -13.05 -28.83 -5.57
CA ILE A 158 -13.32 -27.52 -4.96
C ILE A 158 -11.99 -26.90 -4.50
N ARG A 159 -11.13 -27.69 -3.87
CA ARG A 159 -9.81 -27.29 -3.39
C ARG A 159 -8.96 -26.70 -4.49
N VAL A 160 -8.85 -27.35 -5.66
CA VAL A 160 -8.07 -26.81 -6.80
C VAL A 160 -8.54 -25.41 -7.22
N LYS A 161 -9.86 -25.17 -7.21
CA LYS A 161 -10.43 -23.85 -7.55
C LYS A 161 -10.19 -22.81 -6.45
N LEU A 162 -10.26 -23.23 -5.19
CA LEU A 162 -9.98 -22.36 -4.06
C LEU A 162 -8.48 -22.06 -3.91
N ASP A 163 -7.60 -22.98 -4.31
CA ASP A 163 -6.16 -22.78 -4.31
C ASP A 163 -5.75 -21.65 -5.27
N ASP A 164 -6.34 -21.61 -6.49
CA ASP A 164 -6.17 -20.49 -7.42
C ASP A 164 -6.67 -19.16 -6.82
N PHE A 165 -7.82 -19.21 -6.16
CA PHE A 165 -8.41 -18.04 -5.50
C PHE A 165 -7.52 -17.51 -4.37
N PHE A 166 -7.02 -18.38 -3.48
CA PHE A 166 -6.11 -18.00 -2.41
C PHE A 166 -4.76 -17.56 -2.93
N SER A 167 -4.27 -18.15 -4.01
CA SER A 167 -3.04 -17.69 -4.68
C SER A 167 -3.18 -16.24 -5.15
N LYS A 168 -4.29 -15.88 -5.79
CA LYS A 168 -4.59 -14.49 -6.17
C LYS A 168 -4.72 -13.56 -4.96
N ALA A 169 -5.42 -14.00 -3.91
CA ALA A 169 -5.53 -13.23 -2.66
C ALA A 169 -4.17 -13.02 -1.97
N TYR A 170 -3.28 -14.03 -2.01
CA TYR A 170 -1.92 -13.95 -1.49
C TYR A 170 -1.07 -12.95 -2.27
N VAL A 171 -1.18 -12.94 -3.60
CA VAL A 171 -0.51 -11.94 -4.47
C VAL A 171 -1.02 -10.53 -4.13
N SER A 172 -2.34 -10.36 -3.95
CA SER A 172 -2.91 -9.07 -3.50
C SER A 172 -2.37 -8.62 -2.14
N ALA A 173 -2.26 -9.54 -1.18
CA ALA A 173 -1.68 -9.28 0.14
C ALA A 173 -0.20 -8.85 0.04
N GLY A 174 0.54 -9.42 -0.90
CA GLY A 174 1.92 -9.02 -1.21
C GLY A 174 2.01 -7.55 -1.66
N PHE A 175 1.17 -7.13 -2.59
CA PHE A 175 1.12 -5.71 -3.01
C PHE A 175 0.74 -4.78 -1.86
N LEU A 176 -0.20 -5.20 -1.00
CA LEU A 176 -0.57 -4.45 0.20
C LEU A 176 0.60 -4.33 1.18
N LEU A 177 1.41 -5.38 1.34
CA LEU A 177 2.61 -5.36 2.18
C LEU A 177 3.68 -4.42 1.61
N ILE A 178 3.86 -4.37 0.30
CA ILE A 178 4.77 -3.39 -0.34
C ILE A 178 4.28 -1.97 -0.09
N ALA A 179 2.97 -1.72 -0.19
CA ALA A 179 2.37 -0.43 0.14
C ALA A 179 2.62 -0.05 1.61
N LEU A 180 2.49 -1.00 2.54
CA LEU A 180 2.80 -0.80 3.96
C LEU A 180 4.27 -0.38 4.15
N LEU A 181 5.22 -1.14 3.59
CA LEU A 181 6.66 -0.87 3.75
C LEU A 181 7.06 0.48 3.16
N THR A 182 6.56 0.80 1.96
CA THR A 182 6.83 2.10 1.33
C THR A 182 6.21 3.26 2.11
N SER A 183 5.04 3.06 2.71
CA SER A 183 4.41 4.03 3.62
C SER A 183 5.22 4.23 4.91
N VAL A 184 5.79 3.17 5.51
CA VAL A 184 6.69 3.28 6.68
C VAL A 184 7.87 4.18 6.33
N ILE A 185 8.55 3.90 5.22
CA ILE A 185 9.75 4.63 4.81
C ILE A 185 9.39 6.10 4.54
N SER A 186 8.27 6.37 3.86
CA SER A 186 7.79 7.73 3.60
C SER A 186 7.53 8.50 4.90
N SER A 187 6.90 7.86 5.89
CA SER A 187 6.61 8.48 7.19
C SER A 187 7.88 8.79 8.00
N VAL A 188 8.88 7.90 7.97
CA VAL A 188 10.17 8.14 8.63
C VAL A 188 10.91 9.32 7.98
N ILE A 189 10.94 9.39 6.64
CA ILE A 189 11.57 10.51 5.92
C ILE A 189 10.88 11.83 6.27
N SER A 190 9.54 11.84 6.29
CA SER A 190 8.75 13.03 6.68
C SER A 190 9.07 13.49 8.10
N SER A 191 9.20 12.55 9.04
CA SER A 191 9.54 12.84 10.44
C SER A 191 10.94 13.43 10.58
N LEU A 192 11.93 12.94 9.83
CA LEU A 192 13.31 13.43 9.86
C LEU A 192 13.45 14.88 9.33
N ASP A 193 12.67 15.25 8.31
CA ASP A 193 12.68 16.63 7.79
C ASP A 193 12.05 17.62 8.79
N LEU A 194 11.10 17.14 9.60
CA LEU A 194 10.42 17.92 10.64
C LEU A 194 11.36 18.24 11.82
N THR A 195 12.15 17.26 12.27
CA THR A 195 13.13 17.46 13.35
C THR A 195 14.20 18.48 12.96
N LYS A 196 14.65 18.49 11.71
CA LYS A 196 15.67 19.45 11.21
C LYS A 196 15.19 20.91 11.14
N LYS A 197 13.88 21.16 11.14
CA LYS A 197 13.31 22.52 11.12
C LYS A 197 13.06 23.10 12.51
N THR A 198 13.22 22.30 13.56
CA THR A 198 12.89 22.68 14.95
C THR A 198 14.13 23.03 15.78
N TYR A 199 15.33 22.78 15.25
CA TYR A 199 16.63 23.08 15.87
C TYR A 199 17.44 23.98 14.95
#